data_AF-S9WG65-F1
#
_entry.id   AF-S9WG65-F1
#
_cell.length_a   1.000
_cell.length_b   1.000
_cell.length_c   1.000
_cell.angle_alpha   90.00
_cell.angle_beta   90.00
_cell.angle_gamma   90.00
#
_symmetry.space_group_name_H-M   'P 1'
#
loop_
_entity.id
_entity.type
_entity.pdbx_description
1 polymer ?
#
loop_
_entity_poly.entity_id
_entity_poly.type
_entity_poly.pdbx_seq_one_letter_code
_entity_poly.pdbx_strand_id
1 'polypeptide(L)'
;MPPEFVYPSLLVNVLSYTFLTSIMVFSTSFQITRTIATGERAPLKMTALAKLPSFLHPICVDKGQRRLFSFTLFSFLFPGILVLIFLHILSFIVNGPAYALHWRMSLQNYLGYTSLWRLFISACVFTVNYIAAHNPSQDIFIPVPDSQ
;
A
#
# COMPACT_ATOMS: atom_id res chain seq x y z
N MET A 1 -14.20 35.81 5.57
CA MET A 1 -12.85 35.38 5.99
C MET A 1 -12.04 35.08 4.74
N PRO A 2 -10.79 35.56 4.63
CA PRO A 2 -9.93 35.16 3.51
C PRO A 2 -9.73 33.64 3.53
N PRO A 3 -9.68 32.96 2.38
CA PRO A 3 -9.42 31.52 2.35
C PRO A 3 -8.03 31.24 2.92
N GLU A 4 -7.95 30.43 3.96
CA GLU A 4 -6.68 29.91 4.48
C GLU A 4 -6.07 28.97 3.43
N PHE A 5 -4.92 29.36 2.90
CA PHE A 5 -4.12 28.55 2.00
C PHE A 5 -3.09 27.77 2.81
N VAL A 6 -2.99 26.47 2.55
CA VAL A 6 -1.97 25.59 3.12
C VAL A 6 -0.89 25.35 2.05
N TYR A 7 0.36 25.14 2.47
CA TYR A 7 1.49 24.83 1.57
C TYR A 7 2.23 23.55 1.97
N PRO A 8 1.56 22.39 1.95
CA PRO A 8 2.17 21.15 2.42
C PRO A 8 3.08 20.56 1.34
N SER A 9 4.19 19.95 1.77
CA SER A 9 5.02 19.13 0.89
C SER A 9 4.26 17.85 0.53
N LEU A 10 3.89 17.72 -0.75
CA LEU A 10 3.23 16.52 -1.27
C LEU A 10 4.04 15.26 -1.01
N LEU A 11 5.34 15.35 -1.27
CA LEU A 11 6.26 14.21 -1.18
C LEU A 11 6.32 13.68 0.25
N VAL A 12 6.56 14.57 1.23
CA VAL A 12 6.63 14.16 2.63
C VAL A 12 5.30 13.56 3.10
N ASN A 13 4.17 14.15 2.72
CA ASN A 13 2.85 13.69 3.16
C ASN A 13 2.49 12.31 2.59
N VAL A 14 2.69 12.10 1.28
CA VAL A 14 2.38 10.81 0.64
C VAL A 14 3.33 9.71 1.13
N LEU A 15 4.63 9.99 1.21
CA LEU A 15 5.61 8.98 1.63
C LEU A 15 5.43 8.59 3.10
N SER A 16 5.29 9.56 4.00
CA SER A 16 5.07 9.26 5.42
C SER A 16 3.78 8.49 5.66
N TYR A 17 2.69 8.86 4.98
CA TYR A 17 1.42 8.13 5.09
C TYR A 17 1.53 6.70 4.55
N THR A 18 2.18 6.53 3.39
CA THR A 18 2.38 5.21 2.78
C THR A 18 3.21 4.30 3.69
N PHE A 19 4.27 4.83 4.30
CA PHE A 19 5.12 4.13 5.24
C PHE A 19 4.37 3.67 6.49
N LEU A 20 3.63 4.58 7.13
CA LEU A 20 2.88 4.26 8.34
C LEU A 20 1.78 3.23 8.05
N THR A 21 1.06 3.42 6.94
CA THR A 21 0.00 2.50 6.52
C THR A 21 0.55 1.12 6.21
N SER A 22 1.68 1.02 5.50
CA SER A 22 2.28 -0.27 5.15
C SER A 22 2.75 -1.03 6.39
N ILE A 23 3.37 -0.35 7.37
CA ILE A 23 3.78 -0.98 8.64
C ILE A 23 2.56 -1.47 9.43
N MET A 24 1.55 -0.61 9.61
CA MET A 24 0.35 -0.97 10.37
C MET A 24 -0.37 -2.16 9.74
N VAL A 25 -0.58 -2.12 8.42
CA VAL A 25 -1.26 -3.20 7.68
C VAL A 25 -0.40 -4.48 7.68
N PHE A 26 0.92 -4.36 7.58
CA PHE A 26 1.79 -5.52 7.71
C PHE A 26 1.73 -6.13 9.11
N SER A 27 1.63 -5.34 10.18
CA SER A 27 1.55 -5.90 11.55
C SER A 27 0.26 -6.71 11.79
N THR A 28 -0.88 -6.32 11.20
CA THR A 28 -2.14 -7.09 11.34
C THR A 28 -2.11 -8.40 10.58
N SER A 29 -1.22 -8.51 9.60
CA SER A 29 -1.11 -9.67 8.72
C SER A 29 -0.64 -10.95 9.44
N PHE A 30 0.00 -10.83 10.62
CA PHE A 30 0.36 -11.97 11.47
C PHE A 30 -0.87 -12.69 12.03
N GLN A 31 -1.93 -11.94 12.37
CA GLN A 31 -3.17 -12.54 12.85
C GLN A 31 -3.85 -13.34 11.73
N ILE A 32 -3.86 -12.79 10.51
CA ILE A 32 -4.41 -13.46 9.33
C ILE A 32 -3.68 -14.79 9.08
N THR A 33 -2.35 -14.76 8.99
CA THR A 33 -1.57 -15.98 8.73
C THR A 33 -1.75 -17.01 9.84
N ARG A 34 -1.86 -16.59 11.10
CA ARG A 34 -2.16 -17.48 12.22
C ARG A 34 -3.53 -18.16 12.07
N THR A 35 -4.59 -17.41 11.74
CA THR A 35 -5.93 -17.98 11.55
C THR A 35 -6.01 -18.97 10.38
N ILE A 36 -5.16 -18.80 9.37
CA ILE A 36 -5.05 -19.76 8.27
C ILE A 36 -4.30 -21.01 8.74
N ALA A 37 -3.20 -20.85 9.48
CA ALA A 37 -2.42 -21.96 10.03
C ALA A 37 -3.24 -22.81 11.02
N THR A 38 -4.14 -22.20 11.80
CA THR A 38 -5.05 -22.93 12.70
C THR A 38 -6.27 -23.52 12.00
N GLY A 39 -6.44 -23.30 10.69
CA GLY A 39 -7.55 -23.82 9.90
C GLY A 39 -8.87 -23.07 10.07
N GLU A 40 -8.89 -21.95 10.81
CA GLU A 40 -10.09 -21.11 10.98
C GLU A 40 -10.49 -20.39 9.68
N ARG A 41 -9.53 -20.15 8.79
CA ARG A 41 -9.75 -19.52 7.48
C ARG A 41 -9.06 -20.30 6.36
N ALA A 42 -9.74 -20.41 5.22
CA ALA A 42 -9.16 -21.01 4.03
C ALA A 42 -8.17 -20.05 3.34
N PRO A 43 -7.03 -20.55 2.83
CA PRO A 43 -6.13 -19.76 2.00
C PRO A 43 -6.75 -19.46 0.62
N LEU A 44 -6.19 -18.48 -0.09
CA LEU A 44 -6.58 -18.20 -1.48
C LEU A 44 -6.13 -19.32 -2.40
N LYS A 45 -6.97 -19.66 -3.40
CA LYS A 45 -6.63 -20.66 -4.41
C LYS A 45 -5.48 -20.17 -5.28
N MET A 46 -4.49 -21.04 -5.53
CA MET A 46 -3.36 -20.76 -6.44
C MET A 46 -3.79 -20.30 -7.83
N THR A 47 -4.86 -20.89 -8.36
CA THR A 47 -5.44 -20.52 -9.66
C THR A 47 -6.00 -19.11 -9.69
N ALA A 48 -6.40 -18.55 -8.55
CA ALA A 48 -6.81 -17.15 -8.44
C ALA A 48 -5.59 -16.22 -8.35
N LEU A 49 -4.55 -16.61 -7.62
CA LEU A 49 -3.29 -15.86 -7.51
C LEU A 49 -2.56 -15.77 -8.85
N ALA A 50 -2.58 -16.84 -9.66
CA ALA A 50 -2.00 -16.86 -11.00
C ALA A 50 -2.66 -15.86 -11.98
N LYS A 51 -3.91 -15.46 -11.72
CA LYS A 51 -4.64 -14.46 -12.52
C LYS A 51 -4.34 -13.03 -12.12
N LEU A 52 -3.56 -12.80 -11.07
CA LEU A 52 -3.21 -11.44 -10.64
C LEU A 52 -2.36 -10.75 -11.72
N PRO A 53 -2.50 -9.42 -11.86
CA PRO A 53 -1.60 -8.62 -12.67
C PRO A 53 -0.13 -8.90 -12.34
N SER A 54 0.72 -9.00 -13.36
CA SER A 54 2.14 -9.38 -13.23
C SER A 54 2.91 -8.56 -12.20
N PHE A 55 2.61 -7.28 -12.05
CA PHE A 55 3.27 -6.41 -11.08
C PHE A 55 3.01 -6.81 -9.60
N LEU A 56 1.96 -7.56 -9.31
CA LEU A 56 1.65 -8.07 -7.96
C LEU A 56 2.34 -9.40 -7.64
N HIS A 57 2.81 -10.14 -8.64
CA HIS A 57 3.41 -11.46 -8.46
C HIS A 57 4.58 -11.50 -7.47
N PRO A 58 5.52 -10.52 -7.44
CA PRO A 58 6.67 -10.55 -6.54
C PRO A 58 6.31 -10.59 -5.05
N ILE A 59 5.13 -10.06 -4.69
CA ILE A 59 4.66 -10.01 -3.30
C ILE A 59 3.60 -11.09 -3.03
N CYS A 60 2.82 -11.47 -4.04
CA CYS A 60 1.60 -12.26 -3.87
C CYS A 60 1.67 -13.73 -4.34
N VAL A 61 2.74 -14.18 -5.02
CA VAL A 61 2.79 -15.50 -5.70
C VAL A 61 4.00 -16.34 -5.28
N ASP A 62 3.83 -17.67 -5.35
CA ASP A 62 4.66 -18.89 -5.12
C ASP A 62 6.04 -18.87 -4.42
N LYS A 63 6.78 -17.76 -4.40
CA LYS A 63 8.04 -17.60 -3.65
C LYS A 63 8.15 -16.24 -2.95
N GLY A 64 7.05 -15.50 -2.90
CA GLY A 64 6.99 -14.15 -2.33
C GLY A 64 7.34 -14.18 -0.84
N GLN A 65 8.59 -13.92 -0.52
CA GLN A 65 8.99 -13.68 0.86
C GLN A 65 8.33 -12.38 1.31
N ARG A 66 7.22 -12.52 2.05
CA ARG A 66 6.47 -11.41 2.64
C ARG A 66 7.27 -10.78 3.79
N ARG A 67 8.43 -10.22 3.47
CA ARG A 67 9.29 -9.46 4.38
C ARG A 67 8.77 -8.04 4.47
N LEU A 68 8.81 -7.47 5.68
CA LEU A 68 8.37 -6.09 5.93
C LEU A 68 9.04 -5.11 4.97
N PHE A 69 10.35 -5.26 4.75
CA PHE A 69 11.10 -4.39 3.84
C PHE A 69 10.58 -4.47 2.40
N SER A 70 10.45 -5.67 1.83
CA SER A 70 9.96 -5.87 0.46
C SER A 70 8.53 -5.35 0.29
N PHE A 71 7.66 -5.60 1.26
CA PHE A 71 6.28 -5.11 1.24
C PHE A 71 6.19 -3.58 1.36
N THR A 72 7.01 -2.99 2.22
CA THR A 72 7.05 -1.53 2.41
C THR A 72 7.60 -0.84 1.17
N LEU A 73 8.69 -1.36 0.60
CA LEU A 73 9.27 -0.87 -0.65
C LEU A 73 8.26 -0.99 -1.80
N PHE A 74 7.57 -2.12 -1.89
CA PHE A 74 6.49 -2.30 -2.86
C PHE A 74 5.38 -1.27 -2.65
N SER A 75 4.93 -1.04 -1.41
CA SER A 75 3.91 -0.04 -1.08
C SER A 75 4.30 1.38 -1.51
N PHE A 76 5.58 1.73 -1.40
CA PHE A 76 6.09 2.99 -1.91
C PHE A 76 6.01 3.07 -3.44
N LEU A 77 6.43 2.04 -4.15
CA LEU A 77 6.35 2.00 -5.62
C LEU A 77 4.89 1.97 -6.10
N PHE A 78 4.05 1.18 -5.43
CA PHE A 78 2.63 1.02 -5.69
C PHE A 78 1.90 0.80 -4.35
N PRO A 79 1.01 1.73 -3.93
CA PRO A 79 0.43 2.84 -4.70
C PRO A 79 1.17 4.20 -4.56
N GLY A 80 2.19 4.32 -3.70
CA GLY A 80 2.76 5.61 -3.29
C GLY A 80 3.22 6.52 -4.44
N ILE A 81 4.08 6.03 -5.33
CA ILE A 81 4.59 6.79 -6.48
C ILE A 81 3.46 7.16 -7.44
N LEU A 82 2.50 6.27 -7.69
CA LEU A 82 1.37 6.59 -8.57
C LEU A 82 0.55 7.76 -8.06
N VAL A 83 0.24 7.77 -6.76
CA VAL A 83 -0.44 8.89 -6.12
C VAL A 83 0.41 10.16 -6.20
N LEU A 84 1.71 10.07 -5.96
CA LEU A 84 2.60 11.21 -6.03
C LEU A 84 2.68 11.81 -7.44
N ILE A 85 2.78 10.98 -8.48
CA ILE A 85 2.75 11.40 -9.88
C ILE A 85 1.41 12.06 -10.20
N PHE A 86 0.29 11.46 -9.81
CA PHE A 86 -1.04 12.00 -10.04
C PHE A 86 -1.22 13.37 -9.37
N LEU A 87 -0.84 13.50 -8.09
CA LEU A 87 -0.92 14.77 -7.36
C LEU A 87 0.06 15.81 -7.90
N HIS A 88 1.21 15.41 -8.42
CA HIS A 88 2.16 16.30 -9.07
C HIS A 88 1.58 16.86 -10.38
N ILE A 89 1.02 16.00 -11.24
CA ILE A 89 0.36 16.42 -12.49
C ILE A 89 -0.79 17.37 -12.20
N LEU A 90 -1.64 17.05 -11.21
CA LEU A 90 -2.72 17.93 -10.78
C LEU A 90 -2.18 19.27 -10.27
N SER A 91 -1.14 19.27 -9.43
CA SER A 91 -0.52 20.52 -8.95
C SER A 91 0.02 21.36 -10.09
N PHE A 92 0.65 20.72 -11.07
CA PHE A 92 1.20 21.38 -12.25
C PHE A 92 0.11 22.05 -13.08
N ILE A 93 -1.02 21.36 -13.30
CA ILE A 93 -2.16 21.89 -14.05
C ILE A 93 -2.83 23.06 -13.32
N VAL A 94 -3.00 22.96 -12.00
CA VAL A 94 -3.78 23.94 -11.22
C VAL A 94 -2.94 25.14 -10.79
N ASN A 95 -1.69 24.92 -10.35
CA ASN A 95 -0.85 25.96 -9.74
C ASN A 95 0.27 26.45 -10.69
N GLY A 96 0.44 25.81 -11.84
CA GLY A 96 1.52 26.09 -12.77
C GLY A 96 2.88 25.49 -12.35
N PRO A 97 3.91 25.64 -13.20
CA PRO A 97 5.22 24.99 -13.00
C PRO A 97 5.95 25.45 -11.73
N ALA A 98 5.77 26.71 -11.31
CA ALA A 98 6.46 27.28 -10.15
C ALA A 98 6.05 26.64 -8.81
N TYR A 99 4.88 26.00 -8.75
CA TYR A 99 4.32 25.39 -7.54
C TYR A 99 3.91 23.93 -7.74
N ALA A 100 4.55 23.22 -8.68
CA ALA A 100 4.19 21.84 -9.03
C ALA A 100 4.41 20.81 -7.89
N LEU A 101 5.18 21.16 -6.85
CA LEU A 101 5.42 20.31 -5.67
C LEU A 101 4.78 20.83 -4.38
N HIS A 102 4.15 22.01 -4.44
CA HIS A 102 3.51 22.67 -3.29
C HIS A 102 2.06 22.97 -3.65
N TRP A 103 1.12 22.31 -2.98
CA TRP A 103 -0.29 22.50 -3.26
C TRP A 103 -0.74 23.84 -2.70
N ARG A 104 -1.12 24.78 -3.56
CA ARG A 104 -1.76 26.04 -3.16
C ARG A 104 -3.26 25.94 -3.41
N MET A 105 -4.02 25.56 -2.41
CA MET A 105 -5.49 25.52 -2.51
C MET A 105 -6.17 25.83 -1.18
N SER A 106 -7.49 26.06 -1.24
CA SER A 106 -8.29 26.23 -0.03
C SER A 106 -8.20 24.98 0.86
N LEU A 107 -8.24 25.20 2.17
CA LEU A 107 -8.19 24.13 3.16
C LEU A 107 -9.22 23.01 2.89
N GLN A 108 -10.46 23.36 2.53
CA GLN A 108 -11.52 22.40 2.23
C GLN A 108 -11.14 21.46 1.06
N ASN A 109 -10.62 22.02 -0.04
CA ASN A 109 -10.19 21.23 -1.18
C ASN A 109 -9.00 20.35 -0.82
N TYR A 110 -8.03 20.92 -0.08
CA TYR A 110 -6.86 20.18 0.37
C TYR A 110 -7.24 18.96 1.20
N LEU A 111 -8.17 19.11 2.15
CA LEU A 111 -8.68 18.00 2.96
C LEU A 111 -9.40 16.96 2.12
N GLY A 112 -10.25 17.38 1.17
CA GLY A 112 -10.96 16.46 0.27
C GLY A 112 -10.02 15.60 -0.57
N TYR A 113 -9.05 16.23 -1.25
CA TYR A 113 -8.03 15.51 -2.02
C TYR A 113 -7.18 14.61 -1.11
N THR A 114 -6.81 15.11 0.08
CA THR A 114 -6.02 14.34 1.05
C THR A 114 -6.72 13.08 1.51
N SER A 115 -8.00 13.16 1.86
CA SER A 115 -8.80 12.00 2.22
C SER A 115 -8.93 11.00 1.06
N LEU A 116 -9.13 11.49 -0.16
CA LEU A 116 -9.30 10.64 -1.35
C LEU A 116 -8.06 9.81 -1.64
N TRP A 117 -6.89 10.45 -1.73
CA TRP A 117 -5.66 9.69 -2.05
C TRP A 117 -5.23 8.81 -0.88
N ARG A 118 -5.47 9.23 0.38
CA ARG A 118 -5.21 8.37 1.55
C ARG A 118 -6.05 7.12 1.53
N LEU A 119 -7.34 7.24 1.20
CA LEU A 119 -8.23 6.09 1.02
C LEU A 119 -7.71 5.15 -0.06
N PHE A 120 -7.30 5.70 -1.21
CA PHE A 120 -6.72 4.90 -2.30
C PHE A 120 -5.46 4.16 -1.85
N ILE A 121 -4.52 4.85 -1.18
CA ILE A 121 -3.31 4.21 -0.66
C ILE A 121 -3.66 3.09 0.31
N SER A 122 -4.51 3.36 1.30
CA SER A 122 -4.93 2.37 2.28
C SER A 122 -5.62 1.18 1.64
N ALA A 123 -6.51 1.38 0.68
CA ALA A 123 -7.20 0.31 -0.02
C ALA A 123 -6.23 -0.59 -0.80
N CYS A 124 -5.29 0.00 -1.55
CA CYS A 124 -4.29 -0.76 -2.30
C CYS A 124 -3.34 -1.53 -1.36
N VAL A 125 -2.76 -0.85 -0.36
CA VAL A 125 -1.83 -1.47 0.61
C VAL A 125 -2.53 -2.60 1.36
N PHE A 126 -3.77 -2.38 1.82
CA PHE A 126 -4.59 -3.39 2.47
C PHE A 126 -4.84 -4.59 1.55
N THR A 127 -5.28 -4.34 0.31
CA THR A 127 -5.61 -5.41 -0.64
C THR A 127 -4.39 -6.27 -0.96
N VAL A 128 -3.25 -5.65 -1.24
CA VAL A 128 -2.00 -6.37 -1.53
C VAL A 128 -1.56 -7.18 -0.32
N ASN A 129 -1.59 -6.60 0.89
CA ASN A 129 -1.25 -7.32 2.11
C ASN A 129 -2.21 -8.48 2.38
N TYR A 130 -3.51 -8.27 2.17
CA TYR A 130 -4.53 -9.30 2.35
C TYR A 130 -4.28 -10.48 1.42
N ILE A 131 -4.07 -10.22 0.12
CA ILE A 131 -3.77 -11.26 -0.88
C ILE A 131 -2.48 -11.99 -0.50
N ALA A 132 -1.42 -11.24 -0.18
CA ALA A 132 -0.14 -11.81 0.21
C ALA A 132 -0.24 -12.65 1.48
N ALA A 133 -1.03 -12.23 2.47
CA ALA A 133 -1.26 -12.96 3.72
C ALA A 133 -2.04 -14.26 3.54
N HIS A 134 -2.92 -14.32 2.54
CA HIS A 134 -3.69 -15.52 2.23
C HIS A 134 -3.01 -16.42 1.19
N ASN A 135 -1.75 -16.14 0.84
CA ASN A 135 -0.98 -16.98 -0.08
C ASN A 135 -0.55 -18.29 0.63
N PRO A 136 -1.04 -19.47 0.19
CA PRO A 136 -0.66 -20.74 0.80
C PRO A 136 0.78 -21.19 0.52
N SER A 137 1.50 -20.56 -0.42
CA SER A 137 2.92 -20.86 -0.69
C SER A 137 3.88 -20.14 0.26
N GLN A 138 3.39 -19.56 1.36
CA GLN A 138 4.27 -18.99 2.37
C GLN A 138 4.98 -20.08 3.17
N ASP A 139 6.29 -19.92 3.35
CA ASP A 139 7.15 -20.85 4.10
C ASP A 139 6.61 -21.18 5.51
N ILE A 140 5.84 -20.26 6.12
CA ILE A 140 5.25 -20.43 7.44
C ILE A 140 4.20 -21.56 7.51
N PHE A 141 3.65 -21.97 6.36
CA PHE A 141 2.69 -23.07 6.25
C PHE A 141 3.33 -24.40 5.86
N ILE A 142 4.61 -24.40 5.47
CA ILE A 142 5.32 -25.62 5.12
C ILE A 142 5.93 -26.18 6.41
N PRO A 143 5.49 -27.34 6.91
CA PRO A 143 6.08 -27.94 8.10
C PRO A 143 7.56 -28.23 7.82
N VAL A 144 8.44 -27.63 8.61
CA VAL A 144 9.86 -27.97 8.61
C VAL A 144 9.96 -29.39 9.17
N PRO A 145 10.54 -30.36 8.43
CA PRO A 145 10.73 -31.69 8.98
C PRO A 145 11.62 -31.56 10.22
N ASP A 146 11.16 -32.12 11.34
CA ASP A 146 11.93 -32.17 12.57
C ASP A 146 13.32 -32.73 12.24
N SER A 147 14.34 -31.88 12.35
CA SER A 147 15.72 -32.30 12.19
C SER A 147 16.04 -33.27 13.32
N GLN A 148 16.08 -34.56 12.98
CA GLN A 148 16.62 -35.63 13.83
C GLN A 148 18.11 -35.44 14.11
#